data_AF-A0A815JKK0-F1
#
_entry.id   AF-A0A815JKK0-F1
#
_cell.length_a   1.000
_cell.length_b   1.000
_cell.length_c   1.000
_cell.angle_alpha   90.00
_cell.angle_beta   90.00
_cell.angle_gamma   90.00
#
_symmetry.space_group_name_H-M   'P 1'
#
loop_
_entity.id
_entity.type
_entity.pdbx_description
1 polymer ?
#
loop_
_entity_poly.entity_id
_entity_poly.type
_entity_poly.pdbx_seq_one_letter_code
_entity_poly.pdbx_strand_id
1 'polypeptide(L)'
;MRKESNSSGQNEFLFVKLLKLNSPEWYYIVMGSLAALVNGAIVPLVCVTFGKTINNLFLSISGAELTKRLSVKAFASMLKQDMEWFDKQENHSGAICQRLQFDALAVQSMAGFRIGLLIETSSTFIIGLGFSFVFSWQLTLIIIAFYLLAFAGVYLQIYTESTLCEKTFKILKKASVVSFNKFCETRTPLPLGLGLLETTVNIGYRLC
;
A
#
# COMPACT_ATOMS: atom_id res chain seq x y z
N MET A 1 2.51 10.45 -58.50
CA MET A 1 2.57 9.59 -57.29
C MET A 1 2.96 8.12 -57.60
N ARG A 2 3.86 7.81 -58.55
CA ARG A 2 4.25 6.41 -58.91
C ARG A 2 5.77 6.14 -58.86
N LYS A 3 6.59 7.05 -58.32
CA LYS A 3 8.06 6.86 -58.24
C LYS A 3 8.54 6.24 -56.91
N GLU A 4 7.73 6.25 -55.85
CA GLU A 4 8.16 5.71 -54.55
C GLU A 4 8.20 4.17 -54.51
N SER A 5 7.32 3.46 -55.24
CA SER A 5 7.28 2.00 -55.18
C SER A 5 8.50 1.32 -55.83
N ASN A 6 9.13 1.95 -56.83
CA ASN A 6 10.32 1.39 -57.50
C ASN A 6 11.61 1.62 -56.68
N SER A 7 11.65 2.67 -55.84
CA SER A 7 12.80 2.95 -54.95
C SER A 7 12.86 1.97 -53.78
N SER A 8 11.72 1.67 -53.13
CA SER A 8 11.67 0.68 -52.04
C SER A 8 12.07 -0.73 -52.50
N GLY A 9 11.59 -1.18 -53.67
CA GLY A 9 11.95 -2.50 -54.20
C GLY A 9 13.43 -2.62 -54.58
N GLN A 10 14.01 -1.58 -55.20
CA GLN A 10 15.44 -1.59 -55.55
C GLN A 10 16.35 -1.56 -54.31
N ASN A 11 15.93 -0.86 -53.25
CA ASN A 11 16.63 -0.84 -51.96
C ASN A 11 16.52 -2.18 -51.22
N GLU A 12 15.35 -2.82 -51.24
CA GLU A 12 15.12 -4.13 -50.62
C GLU A 12 16.00 -5.21 -51.28
N PHE A 13 16.06 -5.25 -52.63
CA PHE A 13 16.97 -6.12 -53.37
C PHE A 13 18.46 -5.83 -53.05
N LEU A 14 18.83 -4.56 -52.86
CA LEU A 14 20.20 -4.17 -52.50
C LEU A 14 20.56 -4.60 -51.06
N PHE A 15 19.66 -4.41 -50.09
CA PHE A 15 19.81 -4.84 -48.69
C PHE A 15 19.94 -6.35 -48.56
N VAL A 16 19.10 -7.12 -49.28
CA VAL A 16 19.18 -8.58 -49.30
C VAL A 16 20.50 -9.06 -49.94
N LYS A 17 20.98 -8.36 -50.97
CA LYS A 17 22.27 -8.66 -51.61
C LYS A 17 23.46 -8.34 -50.69
N LEU A 18 23.37 -7.28 -49.89
CA LEU A 18 24.36 -6.94 -48.85
C LEU A 18 24.35 -7.95 -47.68
N LEU A 19 23.18 -8.37 -47.22
CA LEU A 19 23.05 -9.42 -46.18
C LEU A 19 23.56 -10.78 -46.67
N LYS A 20 23.34 -11.12 -47.94
CA LYS A 20 23.93 -12.32 -48.57
C LYS A 20 25.45 -12.26 -48.67
N LEU A 21 26.03 -11.06 -48.85
CA LEU A 21 27.48 -10.90 -48.86
C LEU A 21 28.11 -11.11 -47.47
N ASN A 22 27.36 -10.77 -46.42
CA ASN A 22 27.77 -10.89 -45.01
C ASN A 22 27.41 -12.24 -44.36
N SER A 23 26.95 -13.22 -45.16
CA SER A 23 26.61 -14.56 -44.67
C SER A 23 27.75 -15.35 -44.01
N PRO A 24 29.07 -15.16 -44.32
CA PRO A 24 30.12 -15.90 -43.62
C PRO A 24 30.43 -15.39 -42.20
N GLU A 25 30.00 -14.18 -41.82
CA GLU A 25 30.35 -13.55 -40.53
C GLU A 25 29.13 -13.27 -39.63
N TRP A 26 27.99 -13.90 -39.93
CA TRP A 26 26.70 -13.67 -39.26
C TRP A 26 26.76 -13.85 -37.72
N TYR A 27 27.63 -14.72 -37.23
CA TYR A 27 27.82 -14.97 -35.80
C TYR A 27 28.27 -13.70 -35.05
N TYR A 28 29.20 -12.92 -35.62
CA TYR A 28 29.70 -11.69 -34.98
C TYR A 28 28.60 -10.62 -34.89
N ILE A 29 27.73 -10.53 -35.89
CA ILE A 29 26.58 -9.60 -35.90
C ILE A 29 25.58 -9.98 -34.82
N VAL A 30 25.27 -11.28 -34.69
CA VAL A 30 24.35 -11.78 -33.66
C VAL A 30 24.92 -11.53 -32.27
N MET A 31 26.21 -11.79 -32.06
CA MET A 31 26.89 -11.52 -30.78
C MET A 31 26.93 -10.02 -30.45
N GLY A 32 27.20 -9.15 -31.43
CA GLY A 32 27.18 -7.69 -31.23
C GLY A 32 25.78 -7.15 -30.94
N SER A 33 24.76 -7.67 -31.62
CA SER A 33 23.36 -7.31 -31.39
C SER A 33 22.89 -7.75 -29.99
N LEU A 34 23.31 -8.94 -29.54
CA LEU A 34 23.04 -9.43 -28.20
C LEU A 34 23.69 -8.54 -27.13
N ALA A 35 24.95 -8.15 -27.32
CA ALA A 35 25.65 -7.25 -26.40
C ALA A 35 25.00 -5.86 -26.33
N ALA A 36 24.54 -5.32 -27.46
CA ALA A 36 23.82 -4.05 -27.52
C ALA A 36 22.48 -4.10 -26.76
N LEU A 37 21.74 -5.22 -26.88
CA LEU A 37 20.50 -5.43 -26.13
C LEU A 37 20.75 -5.47 -24.62
N VAL A 38 21.80 -6.18 -24.18
CA VAL A 38 22.18 -6.26 -22.76
C VAL A 38 22.55 -4.89 -22.21
N ASN A 39 23.37 -4.13 -22.94
CA ASN A 39 23.80 -2.80 -22.50
C ASN A 39 22.63 -1.80 -22.49
N GLY A 40 21.72 -1.89 -23.47
CA GLY A 40 20.51 -1.06 -23.50
C GLY A 40 19.58 -1.28 -22.30
N ALA A 41 19.53 -2.50 -21.76
CA ALA A 41 18.74 -2.82 -20.57
C ALA A 41 19.46 -2.50 -19.25
N ILE A 42 20.78 -2.62 -19.21
CA ILE A 42 21.55 -2.49 -17.96
C ILE A 42 21.55 -1.06 -17.42
N VAL A 43 21.71 -0.06 -18.28
CA VAL A 43 21.76 1.36 -17.89
C VAL A 43 20.46 1.83 -17.22
N PRO A 44 19.26 1.64 -17.81
CA PRO A 44 18.01 2.05 -17.15
C PRO A 44 17.75 1.26 -15.87
N LEU A 45 18.10 -0.03 -15.82
CA LEU A 45 17.96 -0.85 -14.62
C LEU A 45 18.81 -0.28 -13.47
N VAL A 46 20.09 0.00 -13.72
CA VAL A 46 20.98 0.57 -12.73
C VAL A 46 20.49 1.96 -12.31
N CYS A 47 20.13 2.84 -13.24
CA CYS A 47 19.60 4.17 -12.92
C CYS A 47 18.35 4.13 -12.03
N VAL A 48 17.35 3.31 -12.38
CA VAL A 48 16.08 3.23 -11.64
C VAL A 48 16.28 2.63 -10.25
N THR A 49 17.00 1.52 -10.16
CA THR A 49 17.25 0.84 -8.88
C THR A 49 18.10 1.69 -7.93
N PHE A 50 19.12 2.36 -8.46
CA PHE A 50 20.00 3.22 -7.67
C PHE A 50 19.25 4.44 -7.13
N GLY A 51 18.49 5.13 -7.99
CA GLY A 51 17.67 6.28 -7.58
C GLY A 51 16.64 5.92 -6.51
N LYS A 52 15.93 4.80 -6.68
CA LYS A 52 14.94 4.33 -5.69
C LYS A 52 15.57 3.90 -4.38
N THR A 53 16.71 3.21 -4.43
CA THR A 53 17.43 2.78 -3.22
C THR A 53 17.86 3.99 -2.40
N ILE A 54 18.46 4.99 -3.05
CA ILE A 54 18.85 6.24 -2.40
C ILE A 54 17.64 6.90 -1.71
N ASN A 55 16.57 7.16 -2.47
CA ASN A 55 15.38 7.82 -1.92
C ASN A 55 14.84 7.09 -0.68
N ASN A 56 14.68 5.77 -0.80
CA ASN A 56 14.14 4.94 0.28
C ASN A 56 15.05 4.90 1.52
N LEU A 57 16.38 4.90 1.35
CA LEU A 57 17.31 4.94 2.47
C LEU A 57 17.20 6.24 3.26
N PHE A 58 17.24 7.39 2.57
CA PHE A 58 17.17 8.69 3.23
C PHE A 58 15.84 8.88 3.98
N LEU A 59 14.73 8.50 3.36
CA LEU A 59 13.41 8.61 4.00
C LEU A 59 13.23 7.61 5.14
N SER A 60 13.76 6.39 5.03
CA SER A 60 13.73 5.39 6.10
C SER A 60 14.50 5.87 7.34
N ILE A 61 15.69 6.45 7.16
CA ILE A 61 16.49 7.01 8.25
C ILE A 61 15.75 8.17 8.92
N SER A 62 15.19 9.09 8.14
CA SER A 62 14.40 10.21 8.65
C SER A 62 13.19 9.73 9.46
N GLY A 63 12.46 8.73 8.95
CA GLY A 63 11.32 8.11 9.65
C GLY A 63 11.73 7.45 10.96
N ALA A 64 12.86 6.74 11.00
CA ALA A 64 13.37 6.09 12.21
C ALA A 64 13.73 7.09 13.33
N GLU A 65 14.40 8.20 12.97
CA GLU A 65 14.77 9.25 13.92
C GLU A 65 13.53 9.96 14.49
N LEU A 66 12.53 10.24 13.63
CA LEU A 66 11.27 10.82 14.07
C LEU A 66 10.53 9.90 15.05
N THR A 67 10.41 8.62 14.70
CA THR A 67 9.78 7.60 15.57
C THR A 67 10.49 7.50 16.92
N LYS A 68 11.82 7.54 16.94
CA LYS A 68 12.60 7.54 18.18
C LYS A 68 12.28 8.76 19.05
N ARG A 69 12.27 9.96 18.48
CA ARG A 69 11.95 11.20 19.20
C ARG A 69 10.53 11.20 19.77
N LEU A 70 9.56 10.71 19.00
CA LEU A 70 8.17 10.61 19.43
C LEU A 70 8.00 9.60 20.57
N SER A 71 8.63 8.43 20.44
CA SER A 71 8.57 7.39 21.47
C SER A 71 9.19 7.85 22.79
N VAL A 72 10.33 8.55 22.74
CA VAL A 72 10.99 9.10 23.95
C VAL A 72 10.14 10.19 24.59
N LYS A 73 9.54 11.10 23.81
CA LYS A 73 8.65 12.13 24.36
C LYS A 73 7.38 11.51 24.96
N ALA A 74 6.78 10.53 24.30
CA ALA A 74 5.60 9.83 24.79
C ALA A 74 5.90 9.10 26.11
N PHE A 75 7.02 8.37 26.18
CA PHE A 75 7.47 7.70 27.39
C PHE A 75 7.76 8.69 28.53
N ALA A 76 8.42 9.83 28.23
CA ALA A 76 8.69 10.86 29.22
C ALA A 76 7.42 11.51 29.78
N SER A 77 6.38 11.67 28.96
CA SER A 77 5.07 12.14 29.42
C SER A 77 4.35 11.09 30.26
N MET A 78 4.44 9.80 29.89
CA MET A 78 3.85 8.69 30.65
C MET A 78 4.44 8.55 32.06
N LEU A 79 5.75 8.75 32.22
CA LEU A 79 6.41 8.70 33.54
C LEU A 79 5.97 9.79 34.52
N LYS A 80 5.27 10.84 34.03
CA LYS A 80 4.77 11.94 34.86
C LYS A 80 3.32 11.72 35.33
N GLN A 81 2.68 10.62 34.96
CA GLN A 81 1.33 10.29 35.42
C GLN A 81 1.32 9.76 36.85
N ASP A 82 0.22 10.04 37.57
CA ASP A 82 0.03 9.66 38.96
C ASP A 82 0.02 8.12 39.15
N MET A 83 0.44 7.65 40.33
CA MET A 83 0.53 6.22 40.65
C MET A 83 -0.80 5.46 40.46
N GLU A 84 -1.93 6.11 40.76
CA GLU A 84 -3.28 5.53 40.57
C GLU A 84 -3.56 5.16 39.11
N TRP A 85 -2.95 5.87 38.15
CA TRP A 85 -3.11 5.55 36.73
C TRP A 85 -2.44 4.22 36.35
N PHE A 86 -1.32 3.87 37.00
CA PHE A 86 -0.57 2.63 36.78
C PHE A 86 -1.18 1.41 37.51
N ASP A 87 -1.97 1.62 38.56
CA ASP A 87 -2.65 0.55 39.29
C ASP A 87 -3.86 -0.03 38.53
N LYS A 88 -4.36 0.66 37.50
CA LYS A 88 -5.42 0.13 36.64
C LYS A 88 -4.90 -1.08 35.87
N GLN A 89 -5.64 -2.19 35.92
CA GLN A 89 -5.27 -3.45 35.25
C GLN A 89 -5.09 -3.32 33.73
N GLU A 90 -5.63 -2.26 33.12
CA GLU A 90 -5.46 -1.92 31.69
C GLU A 90 -4.13 -1.23 31.35
N ASN A 91 -3.47 -0.63 32.35
CA ASN A 91 -2.27 0.22 32.21
C ASN A 91 -1.03 -0.40 32.85
N HIS A 92 -1.01 -1.73 32.99
CA HIS A 92 0.22 -2.39 33.44
C HIS A 92 1.36 -2.12 32.44
N SER A 93 2.60 -2.12 32.93
CA SER A 93 3.81 -1.73 32.17
C SER A 93 3.96 -2.40 30.80
N GLY A 94 3.58 -3.68 30.70
CA GLY A 94 3.57 -4.43 29.45
C GLY A 94 2.56 -3.92 28.40
N ALA A 95 1.34 -3.58 28.80
CA ALA A 95 0.29 -3.10 27.88
C ALA A 95 0.66 -1.74 27.28
N ILE A 96 1.22 -0.85 28.08
CA ILE A 96 1.67 0.48 27.63
C ILE A 96 2.86 0.35 26.67
N CYS A 97 3.83 -0.52 27.00
CA CYS A 97 4.99 -0.75 26.13
C CYS A 97 4.56 -1.31 24.77
N GLN A 98 3.62 -2.26 24.74
CA GLN A 98 3.08 -2.79 23.49
C GLN A 98 2.36 -1.73 22.67
N ARG A 99 1.46 -0.94 23.27
CA ARG A 99 0.78 0.16 22.57
C ARG A 99 1.78 1.16 21.98
N LEU A 100 2.76 1.58 22.78
CA LEU A 100 3.80 2.51 22.33
C LEU A 100 4.61 1.94 21.17
N GLN A 101 4.95 0.65 21.20
CA GLN A 101 5.63 -0.02 20.09
C GLN A 101 4.78 -0.04 18.82
N PHE A 102 3.48 -0.36 18.93
CA PHE A 102 2.58 -0.34 17.77
C PHE A 102 2.39 1.07 17.20
N ASP A 103 2.25 2.08 18.06
CA ASP A 103 2.14 3.49 17.65
C ASP A 103 3.43 3.96 16.96
N ALA A 104 4.59 3.59 17.50
CA ALA A 104 5.90 3.87 16.92
C ALA A 104 6.08 3.25 15.52
N LEU A 105 5.67 1.99 15.35
CA LEU A 105 5.72 1.26 14.08
C LEU A 105 4.74 1.82 13.04
N ALA A 106 3.54 2.20 13.48
CA ALA A 106 2.55 2.84 12.62
C ALA A 106 3.08 4.19 12.09
N VAL A 107 3.68 5.01 12.97
CA VAL A 107 4.29 6.28 12.58
C VAL A 107 5.50 6.06 11.68
N GLN A 108 6.37 5.07 11.95
CA GLN A 108 7.53 4.80 11.10
C GLN A 108 7.14 4.40 9.67
N SER A 109 6.08 3.60 9.54
CA SER A 109 5.57 3.16 8.24
C SER A 109 4.97 4.32 7.45
N MET A 110 4.23 5.20 8.13
CA MET A 110 3.66 6.41 7.52
C MET A 110 4.76 7.42 7.14
N ALA A 111 5.64 7.78 8.07
CA ALA A 111 6.64 8.83 7.89
C ALA A 111 7.83 8.41 7.02
N GLY A 112 8.24 7.14 7.09
CA GLY A 112 9.38 6.62 6.33
C GLY A 112 9.05 6.38 4.86
N PHE A 113 8.21 5.38 4.56
CA PHE A 113 8.01 4.94 3.17
C PHE A 113 6.82 5.62 2.48
N ARG A 114 5.70 5.82 3.18
CA ARG A 114 4.45 6.27 2.54
C ARG A 114 4.49 7.72 2.07
N ILE A 115 5.09 8.62 2.86
CA ILE A 115 5.28 10.02 2.43
C ILE A 115 6.14 10.10 1.17
N GLY A 116 7.24 9.33 1.12
CA GLY A 116 8.09 9.24 -0.07
C GLY A 116 7.33 8.79 -1.31
N LEU A 117 6.56 7.72 -1.16
CA LEU A 117 5.73 7.18 -2.24
C LEU A 117 4.67 8.19 -2.70
N LEU A 118 4.05 8.93 -1.79
CA LEU A 118 3.05 9.94 -2.14
C LEU A 118 3.68 11.07 -2.96
N ILE A 119 4.87 11.53 -2.57
CA ILE A 119 5.60 12.57 -3.30
C ILE A 119 6.04 12.05 -4.69
N GLU A 120 6.59 10.83 -4.76
CA GLU A 120 7.01 10.20 -6.01
C GLU A 120 5.85 10.01 -6.99
N THR A 121 4.73 9.47 -6.52
CA THR A 121 3.53 9.24 -7.34
C THR A 121 2.89 10.55 -7.79
N SER A 122 2.85 11.56 -6.91
CA SER A 122 2.36 12.90 -7.27
C SER A 122 3.25 13.57 -8.32
N SER A 123 4.57 13.49 -8.15
CA SER A 123 5.54 14.06 -9.10
C SER A 123 5.44 13.37 -10.47
N THR A 124 5.39 12.04 -10.47
CA THR A 124 5.26 11.23 -11.70
C THR A 124 3.94 11.53 -12.41
N PHE A 125 2.85 11.71 -11.66
CA PHE A 125 1.56 12.09 -12.21
C PHE A 125 1.59 13.47 -12.89
N ILE A 126 2.17 14.48 -12.23
CA ILE A 126 2.27 15.85 -12.77
C ILE A 126 3.13 15.87 -14.04
N ILE A 127 4.29 15.24 -14.00
CA ILE A 127 5.21 15.18 -15.15
C ILE A 127 4.57 14.40 -16.30
N GLY A 128 3.96 13.24 -16.01
CA GLY A 128 3.28 12.42 -17.01
C GLY A 128 2.12 13.14 -17.68
N LEU A 129 1.29 13.87 -16.91
CA LEU A 129 0.23 14.71 -17.47
C LEU A 129 0.80 15.84 -18.32
N GLY A 130 1.84 16.53 -17.85
CA GLY A 130 2.48 17.61 -18.61
C GLY A 130 2.98 17.14 -19.99
N PHE A 131 3.72 16.02 -20.03
CA PHE A 131 4.17 15.44 -21.29
C PHE A 131 3.01 15.00 -22.20
N SER A 132 1.97 14.41 -21.63
CA SER A 132 0.81 13.93 -22.40
C SER A 132 0.06 15.07 -23.09
N PHE A 133 -0.15 16.18 -22.38
CA PHE A 133 -0.81 17.36 -22.94
C PHE A 133 0.01 18.05 -24.04
N VAL A 134 1.34 18.04 -23.96
CA VAL A 134 2.22 18.65 -24.97
C VAL A 134 2.20 17.88 -26.29
N PHE A 135 2.19 16.54 -26.26
CA PHE A 135 2.24 15.72 -27.49
C PHE A 135 0.90 15.65 -28.22
N SER A 136 -0.22 15.46 -27.50
CA SER A 136 -1.54 15.36 -28.11
C SER A 136 -2.64 15.59 -27.06
N TRP A 137 -3.19 16.80 -27.04
CA TRP A 137 -4.25 17.15 -26.10
C TRP A 137 -5.57 16.40 -26.36
N GLN A 138 -5.87 16.04 -27.62
CA GLN A 138 -7.13 15.36 -27.99
C GLN A 138 -7.22 13.94 -27.43
N LEU A 139 -6.14 13.15 -27.53
CA LEU A 139 -6.10 11.80 -26.98
C LEU A 139 -6.10 11.82 -25.44
N THR A 140 -5.44 12.81 -24.85
CA THR A 140 -5.33 12.95 -23.40
C THR A 140 -6.70 13.21 -22.74
N LEU A 141 -7.56 14.05 -23.35
CA LEU A 141 -8.92 14.30 -22.82
C LEU A 141 -9.80 13.05 -22.81
N ILE A 142 -9.72 12.21 -23.84
CA ILE A 142 -10.48 10.95 -23.92
C ILE A 142 -10.03 10.02 -22.79
N ILE A 143 -8.72 9.87 -22.60
CA ILE A 143 -8.15 9.00 -21.56
C ILE A 143 -8.56 9.49 -20.17
N ILE A 144 -8.55 10.80 -19.91
CA ILE A 144 -9.01 11.38 -18.64
C ILE A 144 -10.48 11.03 -18.37
N ALA A 145 -11.36 11.12 -19.38
CA ALA A 145 -12.77 10.74 -19.23
C ALA A 145 -12.94 9.26 -18.85
N PHE A 146 -12.15 8.36 -19.46
CA PHE A 146 -12.14 6.94 -19.08
C PHE A 146 -11.61 6.71 -17.65
N TYR A 147 -10.56 7.42 -17.24
CA TYR A 147 -10.04 7.34 -15.86
C TYR A 147 -11.07 7.81 -14.82
N LEU A 148 -11.86 8.85 -15.10
CA LEU A 148 -12.93 9.30 -14.20
C LEU A 148 -14.04 8.26 -14.06
N LEU A 149 -14.44 7.61 -15.16
CA LEU A 149 -15.43 6.53 -15.12
C LEU A 149 -14.92 5.33 -14.32
N ALA A 150 -13.66 4.94 -14.52
CA ALA A 150 -13.04 3.86 -13.76
C ALA A 150 -12.95 4.18 -12.25
N PHE A 151 -12.60 5.43 -11.91
CA PHE A 151 -12.54 5.88 -10.53
C PHE A 151 -13.92 5.84 -9.85
N ALA A 152 -14.99 6.24 -10.55
CA ALA A 152 -16.36 6.13 -10.04
C ALA A 152 -16.77 4.66 -9.79
N GLY A 153 -16.36 3.74 -10.66
CA GLY A 153 -16.58 2.30 -10.48
C GLY A 153 -15.89 1.73 -9.23
N VAL A 154 -14.60 2.04 -9.05
CA VAL A 154 -13.83 1.61 -7.88
C VAL A 154 -14.38 2.23 -6.59
N TYR A 155 -14.79 3.50 -6.65
CA TYR A 155 -15.42 4.17 -5.52
C TYR A 155 -16.69 3.41 -5.08
N LEU A 156 -17.60 3.10 -6.00
CA LEU A 156 -18.79 2.32 -5.65
C LEU A 156 -18.44 0.95 -5.04
N GLN A 157 -17.40 0.28 -5.54
CA GLN A 157 -16.92 -0.99 -4.97
C GLN A 157 -16.48 -0.82 -3.51
N ILE A 158 -15.66 0.18 -3.19
CA ILE A 158 -15.19 0.45 -1.81
C ILE A 158 -16.38 0.78 -0.88
N TYR A 159 -17.37 1.54 -1.38
CA TYR A 159 -18.58 1.87 -0.61
C TYR A 159 -19.41 0.63 -0.29
N THR A 160 -19.52 -0.31 -1.23
CA THR A 160 -20.22 -1.57 -0.98
C THR A 160 -19.51 -2.45 0.03
N GLU A 161 -18.17 -2.58 -0.06
CA GLU A 161 -17.36 -3.41 0.84
C GLU A 161 -17.39 -2.90 2.28
N SER A 162 -17.20 -1.58 2.48
CA SER A 162 -17.24 -0.96 3.81
C SER A 162 -18.62 -1.13 4.46
N THR A 163 -19.69 -0.94 3.69
CA THR A 163 -21.07 -1.13 4.18
C THR A 163 -21.38 -2.60 4.50
N LEU A 164 -20.86 -3.54 3.72
CA LEU A 164 -21.05 -4.97 3.93
C LEU A 164 -20.34 -5.44 5.20
N CYS A 165 -19.12 -4.95 5.45
CA CYS A 165 -18.36 -5.24 6.66
C CYS A 165 -19.12 -4.82 7.92
N GLU A 166 -19.68 -3.60 7.94
CA GLU A 166 -20.45 -3.11 9.08
C GLU A 166 -21.72 -3.95 9.34
N LYS A 167 -22.45 -4.32 8.29
CA LYS A 167 -23.64 -5.18 8.38
C LYS A 167 -23.29 -6.58 8.91
N THR A 168 -22.24 -7.19 8.36
CA THR A 168 -21.77 -8.52 8.74
C THR A 168 -21.34 -8.54 10.21
N PHE A 169 -20.61 -7.51 10.66
CA PHE A 169 -20.20 -7.37 12.06
C PHE A 169 -21.38 -7.23 13.03
N LYS A 170 -22.42 -6.47 12.66
CA LYS A 170 -23.66 -6.35 13.45
C LYS A 170 -24.39 -7.70 13.58
N ILE A 171 -24.48 -8.46 12.49
CA ILE A 171 -25.09 -9.80 12.50
C ILE A 171 -24.25 -10.76 13.36
N LEU A 172 -22.93 -10.74 13.19
CA LEU A 172 -21.99 -11.55 13.96
C LEU A 172 -22.12 -11.28 15.46
N LYS A 173 -22.15 -10.00 15.88
CA LYS A 173 -22.37 -9.63 17.30
C LYS A 173 -23.67 -10.18 17.87
N LYS A 174 -24.78 -10.07 17.13
CA LYS A 174 -26.08 -10.59 17.56
C LYS A 174 -26.07 -12.12 17.67
N ALA A 175 -25.52 -12.81 16.67
CA ALA A 175 -25.42 -14.27 16.66
C ALA A 175 -24.55 -14.80 17.81
N SER A 176 -23.42 -14.15 18.08
CA SER A 176 -22.53 -14.51 19.19
C SER A 176 -23.21 -14.41 20.55
N VAL A 177 -23.94 -13.31 20.82
CA VAL A 177 -24.66 -13.12 22.09
C VAL A 177 -25.78 -14.15 22.27
N VAL A 178 -26.55 -14.43 21.21
CA VAL A 178 -27.62 -15.46 21.26
C VAL A 178 -27.04 -16.85 21.54
N SER A 179 -25.95 -17.21 20.86
CA SER A 179 -25.28 -18.50 21.05
C SER A 179 -24.72 -18.63 22.46
N PHE A 180 -24.12 -17.56 23.00
CA PHE A 180 -23.60 -17.52 24.36
C PHE A 180 -24.70 -17.69 25.42
N ASN A 181 -25.83 -16.98 25.28
CA ASN A 181 -26.95 -17.08 26.20
C ASN A 181 -27.49 -18.51 26.27
N LYS A 182 -27.64 -19.18 25.12
CA LYS A 182 -28.15 -20.56 25.05
C LYS A 182 -27.16 -21.59 25.64
N PHE A 183 -25.86 -21.35 25.48
CA PHE A 183 -24.82 -22.17 26.10
C PHE A 183 -24.85 -22.07 27.63
N CYS A 184 -24.99 -20.85 28.18
CA CYS A 184 -25.10 -20.63 29.63
C CYS A 184 -26.36 -21.27 30.22
N GLU A 185 -27.51 -21.17 29.55
CA GLU A 185 -28.77 -21.78 29.97
C GLU A 185 -28.67 -23.31 30.11
N THR A 186 -27.91 -23.95 29.21
CA THR A 186 -27.69 -25.41 29.23
C THR A 186 -26.71 -25.85 30.34
N ARG A 187 -25.83 -24.95 30.80
CA ARG A 187 -24.80 -25.23 31.82
C ARG A 187 -25.24 -24.91 33.26
N THR A 188 -26.34 -24.19 33.48
CA THR A 188 -26.82 -23.82 34.83
C THR A 188 -27.85 -24.81 35.39
N PRO A 189 -27.57 -25.57 36.48
CA PRO A 189 -28.59 -26.36 37.17
C PRO A 189 -29.53 -25.43 37.96
N LEU A 190 -30.81 -25.41 37.58
CA LEU A 190 -31.91 -24.71 38.26
C LEU A 190 -32.03 -25.26 39.70
N PRO A 191 -31.70 -24.52 40.78
CA PRO A 191 -32.61 -23.52 41.38
C PRO A 191 -31.87 -22.41 42.19
N LEU A 192 -31.00 -21.63 41.56
CA LEU A 192 -30.32 -20.47 42.22
C LEU A 192 -30.46 -19.15 41.42
N GLY A 193 -31.30 -19.15 40.38
CA GLY A 193 -31.36 -18.10 39.35
C GLY A 193 -32.06 -16.80 39.74
N LEU A 194 -32.82 -16.75 40.84
CA LEU A 194 -33.53 -15.52 41.25
C LEU A 194 -32.71 -14.64 42.21
N GLY A 195 -31.75 -15.19 42.96
CA GLY A 195 -30.92 -14.41 43.89
C GLY A 195 -29.66 -13.79 43.27
N LEU A 196 -29.16 -14.35 42.16
CA LEU A 196 -27.94 -13.87 41.50
C LEU A 196 -28.18 -12.81 40.43
N LEU A 197 -29.42 -12.65 39.93
CA LEU A 197 -29.77 -11.57 39.01
C LEU A 197 -29.76 -10.20 39.69
N GLU A 198 -30.20 -10.10 40.95
CA GLU A 198 -30.09 -8.84 41.70
C GLU A 198 -28.65 -8.50 42.08
N THR A 199 -27.80 -9.49 42.36
CA THR A 199 -26.41 -9.22 42.75
C THR A 199 -25.50 -8.94 41.54
N THR A 200 -25.68 -9.63 40.41
CA THR A 200 -24.85 -9.37 39.21
C THR A 200 -25.18 -8.05 38.51
N VAL A 201 -26.46 -7.64 38.49
CA VAL A 201 -26.86 -6.32 37.98
C VAL A 201 -26.31 -5.21 38.88
N ASN A 202 -26.41 -5.34 40.20
CA ASN A 202 -25.95 -4.31 41.14
C ASN A 202 -24.41 -4.16 41.18
N ILE A 203 -23.65 -5.23 40.91
CA ILE A 203 -22.18 -5.17 40.82
C ILE A 203 -21.73 -4.55 39.48
N GLY A 204 -22.46 -4.79 38.38
CA GLY A 204 -22.16 -4.21 37.07
C GLY A 204 -22.26 -2.69 37.01
N TYR A 205 -23.20 -2.08 37.76
CA TYR A 205 -23.34 -0.61 37.83
C TYR A 205 -22.36 0.07 38.80
N ARG A 206 -21.67 -0.68 39.67
CA ARG A 206 -20.71 -0.15 40.65
C ARG A 206 -19.25 -0.16 40.18
N LEU A 207 -18.99 -0.79 39.03
CA LEU A 207 -17.67 -0.93 38.41
C LEU A 207 -17.54 -0.15 37.09
N CYS A 208 -18.48 0.77 36.84
CA CYS A 208 -18.40 1.75 35.77
C CYS A 208 -18.31 3.17 36.36
#